data_AF-A0A7K3L2L5-F1
#
_entry.id   AF-A0A7K3L2L5-F1
#
_cell.length_a   1.000
_cell.length_b   1.000
_cell.length_c   1.000
_cell.angle_alpha   90.00
_cell.angle_beta   90.00
_cell.angle_gamma   90.00
#
_symmetry.space_group_name_H-M   'P 1'
#
loop_
_entity.id
_entity.type
_entity.pdbx_description
1 polymer ?
#
loop_
_entity_poly.entity_id
_entity_poly.type
_entity_poly.pdbx_seq_one_letter_code
_entity_poly.pdbx_strand_id
1 'polypeptide(L)'
;MNERYQSEDHQGKTRKSAASAKPKSKAAASVVVQTSSKTPQQKKADAKAARRKAQDEQRALDRKYYNPDTKEYKRLRRLWWGLLGGAVVCTAGSFFLRESLGDAVSMGIIVAAYALIIAAFYVDFSKIRKERRAYQDRMVALEAKQKKEERAAARAAAQASSKKGSGKNASRNPKTQKAAAEANAAEQAAEEQPKDEKPARRGLFGSGFRLSNREKAKEEKAAAKAAKAAKAAETAETPKADAK
;
A
#
# COMPACT_ATOMS: atom_id res chain seq x y z
N MET A 1 -55.29 -31.75 -64.53
CA MET A 1 -55.61 -30.39 -64.01
C MET A 1 -56.26 -30.55 -62.65
N ASN A 2 -55.68 -30.01 -61.57
CA ASN A 2 -56.25 -30.10 -60.23
C ASN A 2 -57.15 -28.89 -59.93
N GLU A 3 -58.25 -29.16 -59.21
CA GLU A 3 -59.28 -28.24 -58.68
C GLU A 3 -58.74 -27.19 -57.68
N ARG A 4 -57.42 -27.03 -57.56
CA ARG A 4 -56.76 -26.09 -56.64
C ARG A 4 -56.71 -24.64 -57.18
N TYR A 5 -57.35 -24.37 -58.32
CA TYR A 5 -57.30 -23.08 -59.03
C TYR A 5 -58.70 -22.47 -59.31
N GLN A 6 -59.68 -22.68 -58.43
CA GLN A 6 -61.06 -22.18 -58.63
C GLN A 6 -61.72 -21.63 -57.36
N SER A 7 -61.00 -20.90 -56.51
CA SER A 7 -61.67 -20.05 -55.50
C SER A 7 -60.92 -18.75 -55.31
N GLU A 8 -61.50 -17.69 -55.87
CA GLU A 8 -61.17 -16.29 -55.64
C GLU A 8 -61.60 -15.87 -54.22
N ASP A 9 -60.74 -15.08 -53.57
CA ASP A 9 -60.98 -14.25 -52.39
C ASP A 9 -61.26 -14.92 -51.03
N HIS A 10 -60.21 -15.05 -50.19
CA HIS A 10 -60.36 -14.91 -48.74
C HIS A 10 -59.17 -14.16 -48.11
N GLN A 11 -59.41 -12.87 -47.87
CA GLN A 11 -58.65 -11.89 -47.09
C GLN A 11 -57.96 -12.48 -45.84
N GLY A 12 -56.64 -12.65 -45.91
CA GLY A 12 -55.79 -12.93 -44.76
C GLY A 12 -54.91 -11.73 -44.42
N LYS A 13 -55.35 -10.88 -43.49
CA LYS A 13 -54.54 -9.78 -42.90
C LYS A 13 -53.26 -10.38 -42.31
N THR A 14 -52.11 -10.16 -42.95
CA THR A 14 -50.81 -10.48 -42.37
C THR A 14 -50.68 -9.71 -41.05
N ARG A 15 -50.56 -10.42 -39.93
CA ARG A 15 -50.25 -9.79 -38.63
C ARG A 15 -48.97 -8.98 -38.80
N LYS A 16 -49.01 -7.69 -38.40
CA LYS A 16 -47.85 -6.80 -38.34
C LYS A 16 -46.72 -7.53 -37.59
N SER A 17 -45.71 -7.99 -38.32
CA SER A 17 -44.55 -8.67 -37.73
C SER A 17 -43.85 -7.74 -36.73
N ALA A 18 -43.50 -8.28 -35.55
CA ALA A 18 -42.67 -7.62 -34.54
C ALA A 18 -41.26 -7.22 -35.02
N ALA A 19 -40.94 -7.47 -36.30
CA ALA A 19 -39.69 -7.14 -36.95
C ALA A 19 -39.65 -5.71 -37.54
N SER A 20 -40.75 -4.95 -37.56
CA SER A 20 -40.71 -3.53 -37.97
C SER A 20 -40.49 -2.55 -36.81
N ALA A 21 -40.32 -3.06 -35.59
CA ALA A 21 -39.86 -2.25 -34.46
C ALA A 21 -38.33 -2.05 -34.59
N LYS A 22 -37.91 -1.08 -35.40
CA LYS A 22 -36.54 -0.56 -35.33
C LYS A 22 -36.26 -0.16 -33.86
N PRO A 23 -35.19 -0.63 -33.21
CA PRO A 23 -34.83 -0.14 -31.89
C PRO A 23 -34.57 1.37 -32.01
N LYS A 24 -35.45 2.17 -31.42
CA LYS A 24 -35.43 3.64 -31.52
C LYS A 24 -34.43 4.18 -30.49
N SER A 25 -33.13 4.15 -30.81
CA SER A 25 -32.01 4.73 -30.04
C SER A 25 -31.90 4.24 -28.58
N LYS A 26 -30.79 3.66 -28.13
CA LYS A 26 -29.50 4.31 -27.96
C LYS A 26 -28.39 3.28 -28.18
N ALA A 27 -27.85 3.23 -29.39
CA ALA A 27 -26.49 2.77 -29.55
C ALA A 27 -25.59 3.83 -28.87
N ALA A 28 -24.88 3.45 -27.81
CA ALA A 28 -23.76 4.18 -27.18
C ALA A 28 -24.03 5.35 -26.18
N ALA A 29 -25.02 5.29 -25.27
CA ALA A 29 -25.11 6.32 -24.21
C ALA A 29 -25.65 5.85 -22.84
N SER A 30 -25.40 4.60 -22.46
CA SER A 30 -25.37 4.20 -21.05
C SER A 30 -24.57 2.92 -20.90
N VAL A 31 -23.33 2.93 -21.40
CA VAL A 31 -22.28 2.12 -20.75
C VAL A 31 -21.93 2.85 -19.46
N VAL A 32 -22.88 2.92 -18.53
CA VAL A 32 -22.52 3.03 -17.13
C VAL A 32 -21.95 1.66 -16.85
N VAL A 33 -20.62 1.55 -16.95
CA VAL A 33 -19.92 0.46 -16.28
C VAL A 33 -20.36 0.59 -14.84
N GLN A 34 -21.34 -0.22 -14.41
CA GLN A 34 -21.58 -0.42 -12.99
C GLN A 34 -20.21 -0.84 -12.47
N THR A 35 -19.57 0.05 -11.72
CA THR A 35 -18.36 -0.28 -10.99
C THR A 35 -18.80 -1.37 -10.04
N SER A 36 -18.58 -2.63 -10.43
CA SER A 36 -19.08 -3.79 -9.70
C SER A 36 -18.53 -3.66 -8.29
N SER A 37 -19.37 -3.24 -7.35
CA SER A 37 -18.95 -3.01 -5.99
C SER A 37 -18.65 -4.40 -5.44
N LYS A 38 -17.37 -4.71 -5.30
CA LYS A 38 -16.90 -6.04 -4.88
C LYS A 38 -17.69 -6.47 -3.66
N THR A 39 -18.26 -7.67 -3.70
CA THR A 39 -19.04 -8.19 -2.58
C THR A 39 -18.16 -8.21 -1.32
N PRO A 40 -18.74 -8.10 -0.11
CA PRO A 40 -17.95 -8.15 1.13
C PRO A 40 -17.10 -9.42 1.25
N GLN A 41 -17.53 -10.53 0.65
CA GLN A 41 -16.72 -11.76 0.53
C GLN A 41 -15.53 -11.60 -0.43
N GLN A 42 -15.72 -10.98 -1.61
CA GLN A 42 -14.61 -10.68 -2.52
C GLN A 42 -13.61 -9.71 -1.91
N LYS A 43 -14.05 -8.67 -1.19
CA LYS A 43 -13.15 -7.76 -0.46
C LYS A 43 -12.34 -8.48 0.62
N LYS A 44 -12.94 -9.43 1.34
CA LYS A 44 -12.22 -10.28 2.32
C LYS A 44 -11.22 -11.21 1.64
N ALA A 45 -11.58 -11.81 0.50
CA ALA A 45 -10.69 -12.65 -0.28
C ALA A 45 -9.48 -11.85 -0.83
N ASP A 46 -9.74 -10.66 -1.38
CA ASP A 46 -8.71 -9.74 -1.87
C ASP A 46 -7.81 -9.25 -0.73
N ALA A 47 -8.38 -8.89 0.43
CA ALA A 47 -7.59 -8.49 1.59
C ALA A 47 -6.71 -9.63 2.12
N LYS A 48 -7.22 -10.87 2.13
CA LYS A 48 -6.44 -12.06 2.51
C LYS A 48 -5.34 -12.36 1.49
N ALA A 49 -5.63 -12.25 0.21
CA ALA A 49 -4.64 -12.43 -0.86
C ALA A 49 -3.56 -11.34 -0.81
N ALA A 50 -3.92 -10.08 -0.58
CA ALA A 50 -2.98 -8.99 -0.40
C ALA A 50 -2.11 -9.18 0.85
N ARG A 51 -2.70 -9.64 1.97
CA ARG A 51 -1.93 -9.96 3.18
C ARG A 51 -0.95 -11.11 2.95
N ARG A 52 -1.35 -12.15 2.22
CA ARG A 52 -0.45 -13.27 1.85
C ARG A 52 0.70 -12.77 0.97
N LYS A 53 0.40 -12.02 -0.09
CA LYS A 53 1.43 -11.42 -0.96
C LYS A 53 2.41 -10.54 -0.17
N ALA A 54 1.91 -9.67 0.72
CA ALA A 54 2.77 -8.85 1.57
C ALA A 54 3.63 -9.69 2.53
N GLN A 55 3.09 -10.79 3.07
CA GLN A 55 3.86 -11.73 3.90
C GLN A 55 4.92 -12.48 3.09
N ASP A 56 4.61 -12.89 1.86
CA ASP A 56 5.53 -13.59 0.99
C ASP A 56 6.65 -12.67 0.50
N GLU A 57 6.34 -11.40 0.20
CA GLU A 57 7.34 -10.36 -0.08
C GLU A 57 8.25 -10.11 1.12
N GLN A 58 7.68 -9.99 2.33
CA GLN A 58 8.46 -9.86 3.56
C GLN A 58 9.36 -11.07 3.80
N ARG A 59 8.86 -12.29 3.59
CA ARG A 59 9.66 -13.52 3.71
C ARG A 59 10.78 -13.59 2.67
N ALA A 60 10.51 -13.14 1.44
CA ALA A 60 11.52 -13.07 0.40
C ALA A 60 12.63 -12.07 0.77
N LEU A 61 12.27 -10.90 1.31
CA LEU A 61 13.23 -9.93 1.85
C LEU A 61 14.00 -10.48 3.04
N ASP A 62 13.32 -11.14 3.98
CA ASP A 62 13.92 -11.78 5.14
C ASP A 62 14.94 -12.84 4.72
N ARG A 63 14.65 -13.63 3.68
CA ARG A 63 15.59 -14.61 3.12
C ARG A 63 16.78 -13.94 2.44
N LYS A 64 16.53 -12.89 1.65
CA LYS A 64 17.59 -12.19 0.88
C LYS A 64 18.55 -11.42 1.78
N TYR A 65 18.03 -10.82 2.84
CA TYR A 65 18.77 -9.94 3.75
C TYR A 65 18.86 -10.52 5.17
N TYR A 66 18.85 -11.85 5.27
CA TYR A 66 18.83 -12.56 6.56
C TYR A 66 20.05 -12.25 7.42
N ASN A 67 21.23 -12.20 6.80
CA ASN A 67 22.52 -11.95 7.46
C ASN A 67 23.07 -10.58 7.05
N PRO A 68 22.71 -9.51 7.78
CA PRO A 68 23.29 -8.19 7.53
C PRO A 68 24.78 -8.19 7.86
N ASP A 69 25.62 -7.80 6.90
CA ASP A 69 27.09 -7.77 7.07
C ASP A 69 27.59 -6.50 7.79
N THR A 70 26.82 -5.99 8.76
CA THR A 70 27.22 -4.78 9.50
C THR A 70 28.15 -5.13 10.66
N LYS A 71 29.16 -4.28 10.91
CA LYS A 71 30.09 -4.44 12.05
C LYS A 71 29.33 -4.46 13.39
N GLU A 72 28.27 -3.66 13.50
CA GLU A 72 27.40 -3.61 14.67
C GLU A 72 26.68 -4.94 14.89
N TYR A 73 26.03 -5.48 13.86
CA TYR A 73 25.34 -6.77 13.95
C TYR A 73 26.28 -7.89 14.43
N LYS A 74 27.52 -7.96 13.92
CA LYS A 74 28.51 -8.95 14.35
C LYS A 74 28.93 -8.78 15.82
N ARG A 75 29.01 -7.54 16.34
CA ARG A 75 29.28 -7.29 17.77
C ARG A 75 28.10 -7.74 18.63
N LEU A 76 26.88 -7.37 18.25
CA LEU A 76 25.66 -7.77 18.96
C LEU A 76 25.47 -9.29 18.95
N ARG A 77 25.78 -9.96 17.84
CA ARG A 77 25.70 -11.42 17.72
C ARG A 77 26.72 -12.12 18.60
N ARG A 78 27.96 -11.60 18.69
CA ARG A 78 28.97 -12.09 19.64
C ARG A 78 28.54 -11.90 21.09
N LEU A 79 27.98 -10.74 21.44
CA LEU A 79 27.43 -10.51 22.77
C LEU A 79 26.31 -11.49 23.09
N TRP A 80 25.37 -11.70 22.16
CA TRP A 80 24.27 -12.65 22.31
C TRP A 80 24.76 -14.08 22.49
N TRP A 81 25.74 -14.52 21.69
CA TRP A 81 26.39 -15.82 21.87
C TRP A 81 27.16 -15.91 23.19
N GLY A 82 27.77 -14.82 23.65
CA GLY A 82 28.44 -14.75 24.95
C GLY A 82 27.46 -14.91 26.12
N LEU A 83 26.29 -14.26 26.05
CA LEU A 83 25.20 -14.42 27.02
C LEU A 83 24.66 -15.86 27.04
N LEU A 84 24.42 -16.46 25.87
CA LEU A 84 23.96 -17.84 25.74
C LEU A 84 25.01 -18.84 26.23
N GLY A 85 26.26 -18.68 25.81
CA GLY A 85 27.38 -19.51 26.26
C GLY A 85 27.59 -19.38 27.78
N GLY A 86 27.56 -18.16 28.30
CA GLY A 86 27.63 -17.88 29.73
C GLY A 86 26.51 -18.56 30.51
N ALA A 87 25.26 -18.50 30.02
CA ALA A 87 24.14 -19.20 30.64
C ALA A 87 24.35 -20.72 30.68
N VAL A 88 24.79 -21.32 29.57
CA VAL A 88 25.08 -22.76 29.51
C VAL A 88 26.21 -23.14 30.48
N VAL A 89 27.27 -22.34 30.55
CA VAL A 89 28.38 -22.55 31.49
C VAL A 89 27.91 -22.42 32.93
N CYS A 90 27.09 -21.41 33.27
CA CYS A 90 26.52 -21.27 34.60
C CYS A 90 25.61 -22.46 34.95
N THR A 91 24.77 -22.92 34.02
CA THR A 91 23.92 -24.10 34.25
C THR A 91 24.77 -25.34 34.51
N ALA A 92 25.74 -25.66 33.65
CA ALA A 92 26.63 -26.80 33.88
C ALA A 92 27.42 -26.64 35.19
N GLY A 93 27.99 -25.46 35.42
CA GLY A 93 28.75 -25.14 36.63
C GLY A 93 27.93 -25.29 37.91
N SER A 94 26.64 -24.96 37.90
CA SER A 94 25.78 -25.17 39.08
C SER A 94 25.67 -26.64 39.48
N PHE A 95 25.78 -27.59 38.55
CA PHE A 95 25.77 -29.02 38.86
C PHE A 95 27.16 -29.51 39.29
N PHE A 96 28.20 -29.16 38.54
CA PHE A 96 29.56 -29.68 38.78
C PHE A 96 30.26 -29.06 39.98
N LEU A 97 30.00 -27.79 40.29
CA LEU A 97 30.62 -27.12 41.44
C LEU A 97 29.74 -27.16 42.70
N ARG A 98 28.58 -27.83 42.66
CA ARG A 98 27.63 -27.90 43.78
C ARG A 98 28.26 -28.45 45.05
N GLU A 99 29.03 -29.53 44.92
CA GLU A 99 29.67 -30.22 46.04
C GLU A 99 30.75 -29.36 46.71
N SER A 100 31.40 -28.47 45.96
CA SER A 100 32.41 -27.54 46.47
C SER A 100 31.87 -26.20 46.97
N LEU A 101 30.81 -25.67 46.36
CA LEU A 101 30.30 -24.31 46.62
C LEU A 101 29.07 -24.29 47.54
N GLY A 102 28.48 -25.46 47.79
CA GLY A 102 27.26 -25.60 48.59
C GLY A 102 25.98 -25.28 47.83
N ASP A 103 24.86 -25.80 48.36
CA ASP A 103 23.56 -25.79 47.68
C ASP A 103 23.00 -24.39 47.43
N ALA A 104 23.15 -23.47 48.39
CA ALA A 104 22.65 -22.10 48.26
C ALA A 104 23.36 -21.33 47.13
N VAL A 105 24.68 -21.51 47.00
CA VAL A 105 25.47 -20.87 45.94
C VAL A 105 25.14 -21.46 44.58
N SER A 106 25.01 -22.79 44.49
CA SER A 106 24.56 -23.47 43.27
C SER A 106 23.20 -22.94 42.79
N MET A 107 22.23 -22.78 43.70
CA MET A 107 20.93 -22.17 43.38
C MET A 107 21.07 -20.71 42.90
N GLY A 108 21.94 -19.92 43.54
CA GLY A 108 22.26 -18.57 43.08
C GLY A 108 22.81 -18.52 41.65
N ILE A 109 23.65 -19.49 41.28
CA ILE A 109 24.20 -19.61 39.92
C ILE A 109 23.08 -19.94 38.91
N ILE A 110 22.12 -20.80 39.26
CA ILE A 110 20.96 -21.09 38.40
C ILE A 110 20.12 -19.83 38.19
N VAL A 111 19.83 -19.07 39.26
CA VAL A 111 19.11 -17.80 39.15
C VAL A 111 19.85 -16.81 38.24
N ALA A 112 21.17 -16.72 38.37
CA ALA A 112 22.00 -15.90 37.48
C ALA A 112 21.95 -16.40 36.03
N ALA A 113 21.96 -17.72 35.79
CA ALA A 113 21.82 -18.29 34.45
C ALA A 113 20.49 -17.89 33.79
N TYR A 114 19.38 -17.94 34.52
CA TYR A 114 18.09 -17.43 34.01
C TYR A 114 18.13 -15.93 33.68
N ALA A 115 18.77 -15.12 34.52
CA ALA A 115 18.96 -13.69 34.23
C ALA A 115 19.75 -13.46 32.92
N LEU A 116 20.79 -14.26 32.66
CA LEU A 116 21.55 -14.23 31.40
C LEU A 116 20.69 -14.64 30.20
N ILE A 117 19.83 -15.65 30.32
CA ILE A 117 18.90 -16.06 29.27
C ILE A 117 17.90 -14.94 28.95
N ILE A 118 17.31 -14.32 29.98
CA ILE A 118 16.37 -13.19 29.81
C ILE A 118 17.09 -12.01 29.12
N ALA A 119 18.30 -11.69 29.55
CA ALA A 119 19.11 -10.65 28.93
C ALA A 119 19.45 -10.99 27.45
N ALA A 120 19.75 -12.26 27.13
CA ALA A 120 19.98 -12.71 25.76
C ALA A 120 18.74 -12.48 24.88
N PHE A 121 17.54 -12.81 25.37
CA PHE A 121 16.29 -12.52 24.66
C PHE A 121 16.09 -11.01 24.48
N TYR A 122 16.31 -10.20 25.51
CA TYR A 122 16.20 -8.74 25.39
C TYR A 122 17.13 -8.17 24.30
N VAL A 123 18.38 -8.64 24.23
CA VAL A 123 19.35 -8.25 23.19
C VAL A 123 18.89 -8.69 21.80
N ASP A 124 18.36 -9.90 21.65
CA ASP A 124 17.86 -10.41 20.37
C ASP A 124 16.65 -9.61 19.87
N PHE A 125 15.64 -9.47 20.72
CA PHE A 125 14.40 -8.79 20.38
C PHE A 125 14.55 -7.28 20.18
N SER A 126 15.41 -6.64 20.97
CA SER A 126 15.57 -5.19 20.90
C SER A 126 16.62 -4.79 19.88
N LYS A 127 17.89 -5.13 20.12
CA LYS A 127 18.98 -4.55 19.34
C LYS A 127 19.22 -5.30 18.03
N ILE A 128 19.27 -6.65 18.06
CA ILE A 128 19.55 -7.46 16.86
C ILE A 128 18.42 -7.33 15.83
N ARG A 129 17.16 -7.40 16.27
CA ARG A 129 16.02 -7.21 15.35
C ARG A 129 15.91 -5.79 14.80
N LYS A 130 16.22 -4.75 15.58
CA LYS A 130 16.24 -3.36 15.07
C LYS A 130 17.30 -3.19 14.00
N GLU A 131 18.52 -3.68 14.22
CA GLU A 131 19.59 -3.62 13.23
C GLU A 131 19.25 -4.38 11.95
N ARG A 132 18.66 -5.58 12.07
CA ARG A 132 18.24 -6.37 10.91
C ARG A 132 17.18 -5.65 10.07
N ARG A 133 16.17 -5.07 10.73
CA ARG A 133 15.12 -4.29 10.05
C ARG A 133 15.68 -3.03 9.40
N ALA A 134 16.55 -2.30 10.11
CA ALA A 134 17.19 -1.11 9.56
C ALA A 134 18.05 -1.43 8.32
N TYR A 135 18.73 -2.57 8.32
CA TYR A 135 19.47 -3.06 7.16
C TYR A 135 18.52 -3.42 5.99
N GLN A 136 17.44 -4.16 6.26
CA GLN A 136 16.43 -4.48 5.24
C GLN A 136 15.83 -3.22 4.61
N ASP A 137 15.46 -2.23 5.44
CA ASP A 137 14.90 -0.96 4.96
C ASP A 137 15.89 -0.21 4.05
N ARG A 138 17.19 -0.20 4.41
CA ARG A 138 18.25 0.39 3.58
C ARG A 138 18.38 -0.33 2.23
N MET A 139 18.36 -1.67 2.23
CA MET A 139 18.49 -2.45 0.99
C MET A 139 17.26 -2.30 0.07
N VAL A 140 16.05 -2.30 0.63
CA VAL A 140 14.82 -2.04 -0.13
C VAL A 140 14.83 -0.63 -0.72
N ALA A 141 15.30 0.37 0.03
CA ALA A 141 15.41 1.75 -0.47
C ALA A 141 16.42 1.86 -1.62
N LEU A 142 17.55 1.14 -1.56
CA LEU A 142 18.53 1.09 -2.64
C LEU A 142 17.98 0.40 -3.90
N GLU A 143 17.32 -0.75 -3.74
CA GLU A 143 16.66 -1.43 -4.87
C GLU A 143 15.57 -0.57 -5.51
N ALA A 144 14.81 0.18 -4.70
CA ALA A 144 13.78 1.08 -5.22
C ALA A 144 14.39 2.23 -6.04
N LYS A 145 15.56 2.75 -5.64
CA LYS A 145 16.30 3.76 -6.41
C LYS A 145 16.82 3.17 -7.73
N GLN A 146 17.48 2.01 -7.68
CA GLN A 146 17.99 1.32 -8.87
C GLN A 146 16.86 1.01 -9.87
N LYS A 147 15.73 0.45 -9.39
CA LYS A 147 14.56 0.20 -10.24
C LYS A 147 13.97 1.47 -10.86
N LYS A 148 14.05 2.62 -10.16
CA LYS A 148 13.60 3.90 -10.70
C LYS A 148 14.52 4.39 -11.81
N GLU A 149 15.83 4.29 -11.60
CA GLU A 149 16.86 4.67 -12.58
C GLU A 149 16.82 3.78 -13.81
N GLU A 150 16.72 2.46 -13.64
CA GLU A 150 16.56 1.49 -14.75
C GLU A 150 15.30 1.78 -15.58
N ARG A 151 14.17 2.11 -14.92
CA ARG A 151 12.94 2.50 -15.63
C ARG A 151 13.11 3.81 -16.38
N ALA A 152 13.81 4.78 -15.82
CA ALA A 152 14.09 6.04 -16.49
C ALA A 152 15.01 5.83 -17.71
N ALA A 153 16.06 5.01 -17.56
CA ALA A 153 16.97 4.63 -18.63
C ALA A 153 16.26 3.83 -19.74
N ALA A 154 15.40 2.87 -19.38
CA ALA A 154 14.61 2.11 -20.34
C ALA A 154 13.63 3.00 -21.13
N ARG A 155 12.99 3.98 -20.46
CA ARG A 155 12.14 4.98 -21.12
C ARG A 155 12.94 5.86 -22.08
N ALA A 156 14.12 6.34 -21.66
CA ALA A 156 15.00 7.13 -22.51
C ALA A 156 15.50 6.33 -23.73
N ALA A 157 15.88 5.07 -23.55
CA ALA A 157 16.28 4.18 -24.63
C ALA A 157 15.13 3.86 -25.60
N ALA A 158 13.91 3.63 -25.08
CA ALA A 158 12.72 3.43 -25.91
C ALA A 158 12.40 4.68 -26.75
N GLN A 159 12.51 5.88 -26.17
CA GLN A 159 12.30 7.15 -26.90
C GLN A 159 13.42 7.45 -27.93
N ALA A 160 14.65 7.03 -27.67
CA ALA A 160 15.74 7.14 -28.64
C ALA A 160 15.55 6.18 -29.84
N SER A 161 15.06 4.96 -29.57
CA SER A 161 14.78 3.97 -30.62
C SER A 161 13.56 4.34 -31.48
N SER A 162 12.52 4.93 -30.89
CA SER A 162 11.35 5.40 -31.64
C SER A 162 11.67 6.61 -32.54
N LYS A 163 12.59 7.49 -32.13
CA LYS A 163 13.07 8.61 -32.97
C LYS A 163 13.94 8.16 -34.15
N LYS A 164 14.68 7.04 -34.05
CA LYS A 164 15.53 6.54 -35.15
C LYS A 164 14.78 5.67 -36.17
N GLY A 165 13.61 5.15 -35.81
CA GLY A 165 12.73 4.38 -36.71
C GLY A 165 11.71 5.21 -37.51
N SER A 166 11.45 6.47 -37.13
CA SER A 166 10.44 7.33 -37.79
C SER A 166 10.97 8.09 -39.02
N GLY A 167 11.94 7.51 -39.75
CA GLY A 167 12.60 8.16 -40.90
C GLY A 167 12.11 7.73 -42.29
N LYS A 168 11.31 6.67 -42.43
CA LYS A 168 10.81 6.20 -43.73
C LYS A 168 9.38 5.68 -43.58
N ASN A 169 8.49 6.17 -44.44
CA ASN A 169 7.03 5.96 -44.50
C ASN A 169 6.15 6.82 -43.57
N ALA A 170 6.28 8.15 -43.71
CA ALA A 170 5.19 9.08 -43.44
C ALA A 170 4.38 9.35 -44.73
N SER A 171 3.70 8.31 -45.25
CA SER A 171 2.48 8.49 -46.04
C SER A 171 1.36 7.81 -45.28
N ARG A 172 0.81 8.52 -44.30
CA ARG A 172 -0.37 8.08 -43.54
C ARG A 172 -1.43 9.16 -43.62
N ASN A 173 -2.40 8.85 -44.48
CA ASN A 173 -3.73 9.43 -44.68
C ASN A 173 -4.23 10.24 -43.45
N PRO A 174 -4.74 11.47 -43.62
CA PRO A 174 -5.13 12.37 -42.52
C PRO A 174 -6.12 11.79 -41.50
N LYS A 175 -6.91 10.76 -41.86
CA LYS A 175 -7.80 10.06 -40.91
C LYS A 175 -7.06 9.27 -39.81
N THR A 176 -5.88 8.73 -40.10
CA THR A 176 -5.10 7.96 -39.11
C THR A 176 -4.33 8.85 -38.13
N GLN A 177 -4.00 10.08 -38.54
CA GLN A 177 -3.36 11.05 -37.64
C GLN A 177 -4.34 11.61 -36.60
N LYS A 178 -5.62 11.77 -36.97
CA LYS A 178 -6.66 12.20 -36.02
C LYS A 178 -6.92 11.14 -34.93
N ALA A 179 -6.99 9.86 -35.31
CA ALA A 179 -7.16 8.77 -34.35
C ALA A 179 -5.92 8.55 -33.45
N ALA A 180 -4.70 8.75 -33.97
CA ALA A 180 -3.47 8.63 -33.18
C ALA A 180 -3.24 9.84 -32.26
N ALA A 181 -3.65 11.04 -32.69
CA ALA A 181 -3.64 12.24 -31.86
C ALA A 181 -4.69 12.19 -30.75
N GLU A 182 -5.88 11.65 -31.03
CA GLU A 182 -6.93 11.42 -30.02
C GLU A 182 -6.54 10.33 -29.02
N ALA A 183 -5.81 9.28 -29.46
CA ALA A 183 -5.27 8.26 -28.56
C ALA A 183 -4.16 8.81 -27.65
N ASN A 184 -3.24 9.63 -28.18
CA ASN A 184 -2.19 10.27 -27.38
C ASN A 184 -2.76 11.37 -26.46
N ALA A 185 -3.78 12.12 -26.90
CA ALA A 185 -4.46 13.11 -26.07
C ALA A 185 -5.30 12.46 -24.96
N ALA A 186 -5.90 11.29 -25.21
CA ALA A 186 -6.59 10.51 -24.19
C ALA A 186 -5.62 9.89 -23.17
N GLU A 187 -4.42 9.50 -23.61
CA GLU A 187 -3.36 8.97 -22.74
C GLU A 187 -2.70 10.10 -21.91
N GLN A 188 -2.53 11.30 -22.48
CA GLN A 188 -2.04 12.50 -21.77
C GLN A 188 -3.10 13.09 -20.83
N ALA A 189 -4.38 13.11 -21.20
CA ALA A 189 -5.47 13.55 -20.32
C ALA A 189 -5.75 12.56 -19.17
N ALA A 190 -5.38 11.28 -19.32
CA ALA A 190 -5.36 10.32 -18.22
C ALA A 190 -4.17 10.52 -17.26
N GLU A 191 -3.15 11.28 -17.67
CA GLU A 191 -1.94 11.57 -16.90
C GLU A 191 -1.91 12.99 -16.29
N GLU A 192 -2.76 13.92 -16.73
CA GLU A 192 -2.92 15.28 -16.18
C GLU A 192 -3.89 15.42 -15.00
N GLN A 193 -4.49 14.32 -14.51
CA GLN A 193 -5.03 14.32 -13.15
C GLN A 193 -3.85 14.35 -12.15
N PRO A 194 -3.74 15.35 -11.26
CA PRO A 194 -2.55 15.56 -10.44
C PRO A 194 -2.33 14.35 -9.52
N LYS A 195 -1.31 13.54 -9.81
CA LYS A 195 -0.79 12.52 -8.89
C LYS A 195 0.27 13.13 -7.96
N ASP A 196 -0.13 14.14 -7.20
CA ASP A 196 0.57 14.55 -5.98
C ASP A 196 -0.22 14.04 -4.77
N GLU A 197 -0.25 12.73 -4.57
CA GLU A 197 -0.55 12.14 -3.27
C GLU A 197 0.44 11.02 -2.95
N LYS A 198 1.32 11.30 -1.99
CA LYS A 198 2.15 10.30 -1.30
C LYS A 198 1.27 9.13 -0.86
N PRO A 199 1.62 7.86 -1.13
CA PRO A 199 0.86 6.75 -0.56
C PRO A 199 1.06 6.73 0.96
N ALA A 200 0.02 7.12 1.68
CA ALA A 200 -0.07 6.98 3.12
C ALA A 200 0.13 5.51 3.50
N ARG A 201 1.26 5.22 4.15
CA ARG A 201 1.55 3.95 4.81
C ARG A 201 0.44 3.65 5.82
N ARG A 202 -0.40 2.65 5.56
CA ARG A 202 -1.39 2.13 6.53
C ARG A 202 -1.10 0.66 6.80
N GLY A 203 -0.42 0.41 7.92
CA GLY A 203 -0.32 -0.91 8.55
C GLY A 203 -1.48 -1.15 9.52
N LEU A 204 -2.01 -2.37 9.49
CA LEU A 204 -3.12 -2.89 10.28
C LEU A 204 -2.62 -3.32 11.67
N PHE A 205 -2.69 -2.41 12.65
CA PHE A 205 -2.21 -2.49 14.05
C PHE A 205 -0.81 -1.92 14.28
N GLY A 206 -0.73 -0.68 14.78
CA GLY A 206 0.47 -0.17 15.44
C GLY A 206 0.95 1.25 15.13
N SER A 207 0.08 2.21 14.76
CA SER A 207 0.41 3.66 14.82
C SER A 207 -0.35 4.38 15.93
N GLY A 208 -0.45 3.73 17.08
CA GLY A 208 -0.96 4.30 18.31
C GLY A 208 0.09 5.18 19.01
N PHE A 209 0.45 6.30 18.39
CA PHE A 209 1.09 7.41 19.10
C PHE A 209 0.72 8.73 18.41
N ARG A 210 -0.58 9.09 18.39
CA ARG A 210 -1.25 9.91 19.42
C ARG A 210 -0.69 11.33 19.63
N LEU A 211 -0.12 11.97 18.60
CA LEU A 211 0.23 13.41 18.67
C LEU A 211 -0.46 14.26 17.58
N SER A 212 -0.31 13.93 16.30
CA SER A 212 -0.68 14.85 15.22
C SER A 212 -2.18 15.21 15.13
N ASN A 213 -3.10 14.28 15.40
CA ASN A 213 -4.54 14.62 15.39
C ASN A 213 -5.00 15.31 16.68
N ARG A 214 -4.30 15.11 17.81
CA ARG A 214 -4.63 15.80 19.07
C ARG A 214 -4.08 17.22 19.09
N GLU A 215 -2.93 17.45 18.45
CA GLU A 215 -2.38 18.79 18.21
C GLU A 215 -3.29 19.58 17.26
N LYS A 216 -3.66 19.02 16.11
CA LYS A 216 -4.61 19.66 15.20
C LYS A 216 -5.96 19.98 15.85
N ALA A 217 -6.49 19.06 16.66
CA ALA A 217 -7.74 19.31 17.39
C ALA A 217 -7.59 20.35 18.53
N LYS A 218 -6.38 20.52 19.10
CA LYS A 218 -6.11 21.58 20.08
C LYS A 218 -5.94 22.93 19.40
N GLU A 219 -5.26 22.98 18.26
CA GLU A 219 -5.08 24.19 17.46
C GLU A 219 -6.42 24.70 16.92
N GLU A 220 -7.29 23.80 16.44
CA GLU A 220 -8.62 24.17 15.94
C GLU A 220 -9.53 24.64 17.09
N LYS A 221 -9.45 24.01 18.27
CA LYS A 221 -10.18 24.49 19.46
C LYS A 221 -9.64 25.80 20.02
N ALA A 222 -8.33 26.03 19.95
CA ALA A 222 -7.72 27.30 20.34
C ALA A 222 -8.10 28.42 19.39
N ALA A 223 -8.07 28.17 18.08
CA ALA A 223 -8.51 29.10 17.04
C ALA A 223 -10.01 29.40 17.16
N ALA A 224 -10.85 28.39 17.42
CA ALA A 224 -12.28 28.60 17.64
C ALA A 224 -12.57 29.41 18.92
N LYS A 225 -11.80 29.20 20.00
CA LYS A 225 -11.94 29.98 21.23
C LYS A 225 -11.44 31.42 21.05
N ALA A 226 -10.35 31.63 20.30
CA ALA A 226 -9.84 32.95 19.96
C ALA A 226 -10.80 33.72 19.04
N ALA A 227 -11.38 33.06 18.03
CA ALA A 227 -12.39 33.66 17.16
C ALA A 227 -13.69 33.99 17.91
N LYS A 228 -14.09 33.14 18.87
CA LYS A 228 -15.26 33.41 19.72
C LYS A 228 -15.01 34.53 20.74
N ALA A 229 -13.78 34.65 21.25
CA ALA A 229 -13.37 35.76 22.11
C ALA A 229 -13.24 37.09 21.33
N ALA A 230 -12.72 37.05 20.11
CA ALA A 230 -12.65 38.21 19.22
C ALA A 230 -14.06 38.67 18.81
N LYS A 231 -14.97 37.75 18.46
CA LYS A 231 -16.37 38.10 18.22
C LYS A 231 -17.06 38.62 19.47
N ALA A 232 -16.82 38.05 20.65
CA ALA A 232 -17.40 38.54 21.89
C ALA A 232 -16.88 39.94 22.28
N ALA A 233 -15.61 40.25 21.98
CA ALA A 233 -15.05 41.60 22.15
C ALA A 233 -15.67 42.60 21.16
N GLU A 234 -15.83 42.20 19.89
CA GLU A 234 -16.47 43.02 18.85
C GLU A 234 -17.97 43.26 19.13
N THR A 235 -18.65 42.32 19.81
CA THR A 235 -20.06 42.47 20.22
C THR A 235 -20.23 43.25 21.54
N ALA A 236 -19.17 43.39 22.33
CA ALA A 236 -19.17 44.15 23.59
C ALA A 236 -18.86 45.65 23.38
N GLU A 237 -18.29 46.04 22.25
CA GLU A 237 -18.00 47.45 21.90
C GLU A 237 -19.11 48.15 21.10
N THR A 238 -20.24 47.49 20.83
CA THR A 238 -21.43 48.16 20.29
C THR A 238 -22.52 48.34 21.36
N PRO A 239 -22.55 49.45 22.12
CA PRO A 239 -23.75 49.85 22.83
C PRO A 239 -24.84 50.22 21.81
N LYS A 240 -25.99 49.53 21.93
CA LYS A 240 -27.26 49.92 21.33
C LYS A 240 -27.65 51.33 21.79
N ALA A 241 -28.32 52.02 20.88
CA ALA A 241 -29.06 53.25 21.04
C ALA A 241 -29.86 53.36 22.35
N ASP A 242 -30.01 54.59 22.86
CA ASP A 242 -31.32 55.22 23.09
C ASP A 242 -31.15 56.59 23.79
N ALA A 243 -31.33 57.67 23.04
CA ALA A 243 -31.84 58.96 23.55
C ALA A 243 -32.11 59.92 22.38
N LYS A 244 -33.38 60.01 21.97
CA LYS A 244 -33.98 61.29 21.59
C LYS A 244 -35.28 61.43 22.37
#